data_AF-A0A960EJX9-F1
#
_entry.id   AF-A0A960EJX9-F1
#
_cell.length_a   1.000
_cell.length_b   1.000
_cell.length_c   1.000
_cell.angle_alpha   90.00
_cell.angle_beta   90.00
_cell.angle_gamma   90.00
#
_symmetry.space_group_name_H-M   'P 1'
#
loop_
_entity.id
_entity.type
_entity.pdbx_description
1 polymer ?
#
loop_
_entity_poly.entity_id
_entity_poly.type
_entity_poly.pdbx_seq_one_letter_code
_entity_poly.pdbx_strand_id
1 'polypeptide(L)'
;LLCEEHFGELPSQVKLLYLGDGLTISTEPSAQAIRALRSKLRALWQAIERACEREDFRPRPGPLCSWCSFHAYCPAQGGDPALAAEFVARREAAEAEAAEGEAETTVDLRPAGDRA
;
A
#
# COMPACT_ATOMS: atom_id res chain seq x y z
N LEU A 1 -10.48 8.24 -2.34
CA LEU A 1 -10.11 8.43 -0.92
C LEU A 1 -8.99 9.44 -0.82
N LEU A 2 -7.77 9.12 -1.28
CA LEU A 2 -6.64 10.05 -1.20
C LEU A 2 -6.94 11.44 -1.81
N CYS A 3 -7.51 11.49 -3.02
CA CYS A 3 -7.89 12.76 -3.64
C CYS A 3 -8.93 13.54 -2.83
N GLU A 4 -9.90 12.86 -2.22
CA GLU A 4 -10.92 13.50 -1.37
C GLU A 4 -10.30 14.08 -0.10
N GLU A 5 -9.33 13.39 0.49
CA GLU A 5 -8.65 13.84 1.71
C GLU A 5 -7.69 15.00 1.44
N HIS A 6 -7.00 15.00 0.29
CA HIS A 6 -6.01 16.02 -0.04
C HIS A 6 -6.60 17.24 -0.75
N PHE A 7 -7.56 17.05 -1.65
CA PHE A 7 -8.16 18.12 -2.45
C PHE A 7 -9.58 18.52 -2.00
N GLY A 8 -10.19 17.76 -1.09
CA GLY A 8 -11.54 18.04 -0.60
C GLY A 8 -12.68 17.58 -1.53
N GLU A 9 -12.37 16.93 -2.65
CA GLU A 9 -13.37 16.48 -3.63
C GLU A 9 -13.10 15.08 -4.19
N LEU A 10 -14.15 14.43 -4.67
CA LEU A 10 -14.03 13.13 -5.34
C LEU A 10 -13.45 13.31 -6.74
N PRO A 11 -12.49 12.46 -7.17
CA PRO A 11 -12.04 12.49 -8.54
C PRO A 11 -13.19 12.04 -9.45
N SER A 12 -13.36 12.74 -10.56
CA SER A 12 -14.42 12.44 -11.55
C SER A 12 -14.26 11.06 -12.17
N GLN A 13 -13.03 10.57 -12.30
CA GLN A 13 -12.73 9.26 -12.88
C GLN A 13 -11.39 8.70 -12.37
N VAL A 14 -11.29 7.38 -12.31
CA VAL A 14 -10.04 6.65 -12.08
C VAL A 14 -9.78 5.72 -13.27
N LYS A 15 -8.53 5.68 -13.74
CA LYS A 15 -8.12 4.84 -14.87
C LYS A 15 -6.94 3.94 -14.48
N LEU A 16 -6.99 2.69 -14.93
CA LEU A 16 -5.88 1.75 -14.95
C LEU A 16 -5.41 1.59 -16.40
N LEU A 17 -4.18 2.02 -16.67
CA LEU A 17 -3.57 2.00 -18.00
C LEU A 17 -2.59 0.83 -18.11
N TYR A 18 -2.83 -0.07 -19.06
CA TYR A 18 -1.91 -1.12 -19.45
C TYR A 18 -1.05 -0.62 -20.60
N LEU A 19 0.21 -0.34 -20.32
CA LEU A 19 1.11 0.32 -21.28
C LEU A 19 1.58 -0.63 -22.39
N GLY A 20 1.56 -1.95 -22.16
CA GLY A 20 2.06 -2.93 -23.13
C GLY A 20 1.14 -3.14 -24.33
N ASP A 21 -0.17 -3.07 -24.14
CA ASP A 21 -1.19 -3.30 -25.17
C ASP A 21 -2.12 -2.09 -25.38
N GLY A 22 -1.97 -1.03 -24.58
CA GLY A 22 -2.79 0.18 -24.63
C GLY A 22 -4.17 0.03 -23.98
N LEU A 23 -4.46 -1.09 -23.31
CA LEU A 23 -5.75 -1.29 -22.66
C LEU A 23 -5.96 -0.27 -21.53
N THR A 24 -7.14 0.33 -21.50
CA THR A 24 -7.53 1.26 -20.43
C THR A 24 -8.82 0.79 -19.77
N ILE A 25 -8.77 0.59 -18.45
CA ILE A 25 -9.96 0.30 -17.63
C ILE A 25 -10.29 1.57 -16.84
N SER A 26 -11.53 2.05 -16.93
CA SER A 26 -11.97 3.28 -16.25
C SER A 26 -13.16 3.01 -15.34
N THR A 27 -13.25 3.76 -14.23
CA THR A 27 -14.38 3.72 -13.30
C THR A 27 -14.65 5.11 -12.71
N GLU A 28 -15.90 5.40 -12.41
CA GLU A 28 -16.33 6.64 -11.75
C GLU A 28 -16.53 6.36 -10.24
N PRO A 29 -15.74 7.01 -9.37
CA PRO A 29 -15.87 6.83 -7.93
C PRO A 29 -17.19 7.40 -7.39
N SER A 30 -17.96 6.57 -6.70
CA SER A 30 -19.15 7.03 -5.97
C SER A 30 -18.82 7.33 -4.50
N ALA A 31 -19.54 8.28 -3.90
CA ALA A 31 -19.41 8.57 -2.47
C ALA A 31 -19.65 7.33 -1.59
N GLN A 32 -20.55 6.43 -2.01
CA GLN A 32 -20.79 5.17 -1.32
C GLN A 32 -19.57 4.24 -1.37
N ALA A 33 -18.95 4.08 -2.54
CA ALA A 33 -17.75 3.25 -2.70
C ALA A 33 -16.59 3.79 -1.85
N ILE A 34 -16.42 5.12 -1.77
CA ILE A 34 -15.39 5.72 -0.94
C ILE A 34 -15.64 5.50 0.56
N ARG A 35 -16.87 5.66 1.03
CA ARG A 35 -17.22 5.33 2.42
C ARG A 35 -16.94 3.86 2.74
N ALA A 36 -17.33 2.94 1.84
CA ALA A 36 -17.07 1.51 2.01
C ALA A 36 -15.58 1.18 2.05
N LEU A 37 -14.78 1.78 1.15
CA LEU A 37 -13.33 1.63 1.12
C LEU A 37 -12.70 2.13 2.43
N ARG A 38 -13.12 3.30 2.93
CA ARG A 38 -12.63 3.87 4.19
C ARG A 38 -12.90 2.94 5.38
N SER A 39 -14.11 2.40 5.47
CA SER A 39 -14.45 1.42 6.51
C SER A 39 -13.62 0.13 6.40
N LYS A 40 -13.43 -0.38 5.18
CA LYS A 40 -12.62 -1.59 4.93
C LYS A 40 -11.17 -1.38 5.33
N LEU A 41 -10.58 -0.23 4.97
CA LEU A 41 -9.21 0.11 5.34
C LEU A 41 -9.05 0.23 6.86
N ARG A 42 -10.00 0.88 7.55
CA ARG A 42 -9.97 0.96 9.02
C ARG A 42 -10.03 -0.41 9.68
N ALA A 43 -10.91 -1.28 9.21
CA ALA A 43 -11.03 -2.64 9.74
C ALA A 43 -9.76 -3.48 9.48
N LEU A 44 -9.17 -3.33 8.28
CA LEU A 44 -7.92 -3.99 7.93
C LEU A 44 -6.77 -3.48 8.80
N TRP A 45 -6.66 -2.16 8.99
CA TRP A 45 -5.64 -1.56 9.84
C TRP A 45 -5.71 -2.08 11.28
N GLN A 46 -6.90 -2.09 11.88
CA GLN A 46 -7.10 -2.66 13.21
C GLN A 46 -6.75 -4.14 13.28
N ALA A 47 -6.93 -4.90 12.19
CA ALA A 47 -6.51 -6.30 12.14
C ALA A 47 -4.99 -6.44 12.08
N ILE A 48 -4.30 -5.55 11.37
CA ILE A 48 -2.84 -5.48 11.31
C ILE A 48 -2.27 -5.10 12.69
N GLU A 49 -2.76 -4.02 13.32
CA GLU A 49 -2.32 -3.60 14.67
C GLU A 49 -2.42 -4.76 15.66
N ARG A 50 -3.59 -5.39 15.69
CA ARG A 50 -3.84 -6.59 16.50
C ARG A 50 -2.87 -7.73 16.18
N ALA A 51 -2.52 -7.95 14.92
CA ALA A 51 -1.58 -9.01 14.54
C ALA A 51 -0.15 -8.67 15.00
N CYS A 52 0.27 -7.41 14.89
CA CYS A 52 1.55 -6.93 15.40
C CYS A 52 1.64 -7.11 16.92
N GLU A 53 0.63 -6.66 17.68
CA GLU A 53 0.61 -6.77 19.15
C GLU A 53 0.73 -8.21 19.66
N ARG A 54 0.20 -9.17 18.89
CA ARG A 54 0.20 -10.60 19.25
C ARG A 54 1.29 -11.41 18.57
N GLU A 55 2.06 -10.79 17.68
CA GLU A 55 2.99 -11.48 16.78
C GLU A 55 2.32 -12.63 15.99
N ASP A 56 1.02 -12.52 15.67
CA ASP A 56 0.21 -13.59 15.06
C ASP A 56 -0.06 -13.33 13.57
N PHE A 57 0.92 -13.69 12.72
CA PHE A 57 0.86 -13.56 11.26
C PHE A 57 0.64 -14.91 10.57
N ARG A 58 -0.56 -15.47 10.68
CA ARG A 58 -0.87 -16.80 10.11
C ARG A 58 -0.79 -16.78 8.58
N PRO A 59 0.01 -17.67 7.96
CA PRO A 59 0.05 -17.77 6.51
C PRO A 59 -1.28 -18.28 5.96
N ARG A 60 -1.68 -17.77 4.79
CA ARG A 60 -2.82 -18.26 4.02
C ARG A 60 -2.33 -18.71 2.64
N PRO A 61 -1.85 -19.96 2.50
CA PRO A 61 -1.27 -20.44 1.25
C PRO A 61 -2.27 -20.38 0.08
N GLY A 62 -1.78 -20.03 -1.11
CA GLY A 62 -2.57 -19.95 -2.33
C GLY A 62 -1.68 -19.92 -3.58
N PRO A 63 -2.25 -19.84 -4.80
CA PRO A 63 -1.49 -19.94 -6.05
C PRO A 63 -0.35 -18.91 -6.19
N LEU A 64 -0.57 -17.70 -5.65
CA LEU A 64 0.43 -16.62 -5.66
C LEU A 64 1.64 -16.90 -4.76
N CYS A 65 1.56 -17.90 -3.87
CA CYS A 65 2.73 -18.29 -3.09
C CYS A 65 3.88 -18.69 -4.01
N SER A 66 3.66 -19.29 -5.19
CA SER A 66 4.76 -19.69 -6.09
C SER A 66 5.69 -18.54 -6.54
N TRP A 67 5.24 -17.29 -6.46
CA TRP A 67 6.01 -16.10 -6.85
C TRP A 67 6.36 -15.19 -5.66
N CYS A 68 6.14 -15.66 -4.43
CA CYS A 68 6.36 -14.85 -3.23
C CYS A 68 7.85 -14.74 -2.90
N SER A 69 8.37 -13.50 -2.82
CA SER A 69 9.77 -13.22 -2.47
C SER A 69 10.14 -13.53 -1.01
N PHE A 70 9.17 -13.92 -0.18
CA PHE A 70 9.33 -14.11 1.27
C PHE A 70 9.35 -15.58 1.68
N HIS A 71 9.62 -16.52 0.77
CA HIS A 71 9.68 -17.96 1.08
C HIS A 71 10.64 -18.30 2.20
N ALA A 72 11.81 -17.66 2.25
CA ALA A 72 12.81 -17.89 3.28
C ALA A 72 12.30 -17.65 4.71
N TYR A 73 11.27 -16.81 4.87
CA TYR A 73 10.69 -16.44 6.17
C TYR A 73 9.34 -17.14 6.46
N CYS A 74 8.66 -17.64 5.44
CA CYS A 74 7.28 -18.10 5.56
C CYS A 74 7.21 -19.55 6.07
N PRO A 75 6.59 -19.83 7.24
CA PRO A 75 6.57 -21.17 7.81
C PRO A 75 5.76 -22.16 6.96
N ALA A 76 4.76 -21.70 6.21
CA ALA A 76 4.00 -22.56 5.30
C ALA A 76 4.82 -23.06 4.10
N GLN A 77 5.95 -22.41 3.80
CA GLN A 77 6.86 -22.78 2.71
C GLN A 77 8.15 -23.43 3.24
N GLY A 78 8.19 -23.78 4.54
CA GLY A 78 9.38 -24.31 5.21
C GLY A 78 10.45 -23.26 5.56
N GLY A 79 10.13 -21.97 5.44
CA GLY A 79 10.99 -20.86 5.86
C GLY A 79 10.96 -20.62 7.37
N ASP A 80 11.91 -19.82 7.85
CA ASP A 80 12.08 -19.48 9.25
C ASP A 80 11.80 -17.98 9.49
N PRO A 81 10.74 -17.62 10.23
CA PRO A 81 10.43 -16.23 10.58
C PRO A 81 11.56 -15.50 11.29
N ALA A 82 12.44 -16.19 12.03
CA ALA A 82 13.55 -15.54 12.74
C ALA A 82 14.53 -14.83 11.80
N LEU A 83 14.64 -15.30 10.55
CA LEU A 83 15.47 -14.66 9.53
C LEU A 83 14.96 -13.25 9.14
N ALA A 84 13.71 -12.92 9.45
CA ALA A 84 13.17 -11.58 9.17
C ALA A 84 13.84 -10.49 10.02
N ALA A 85 14.49 -10.83 11.14
CA ALA A 85 15.21 -9.86 11.97
C ALA A 85 16.31 -9.12 11.19
N GLU A 86 17.02 -9.81 10.28
CA GLU A 86 18.03 -9.18 9.41
C GLU A 86 17.38 -8.20 8.42
N PHE A 87 16.22 -8.56 7.87
CA PHE A 87 15.45 -7.67 7.00
C PHE A 87 15.02 -6.40 7.74
N VAL A 88 14.55 -6.53 8.98
CA VAL A 88 14.16 -5.40 9.83
C VAL A 88 15.37 -4.51 10.12
N ALA A 89 16.49 -5.08 10.57
CA ALA A 89 17.70 -4.31 10.86
C ALA A 89 18.20 -3.52 9.65
N ARG A 90 18.17 -4.12 8.44
CA ARG A 90 18.53 -3.43 7.19
C ARG A 90 17.57 -2.30 6.84
N ARG A 91 16.27 -2.46 7.11
CA ARG A 91 15.27 -1.42 6.88
C ARG A 91 15.45 -0.26 7.85
N GLU A 92 15.66 -0.53 9.13
CA GLU A 92 15.93 0.48 10.16
C GLU A 92 17.20 1.26 9.85
N ALA A 93 18.27 0.59 9.40
CA ALA A 93 19.49 1.26 8.96
C ALA A 93 19.23 2.18 7.75
N ALA A 94 18.49 1.71 6.74
CA ALA A 94 18.15 2.53 5.57
C ALA A 94 17.22 3.71 5.92
N GLU A 95 16.32 3.55 6.89
CA GLU A 95 15.45 4.63 7.38
C GLU A 95 16.25 5.68 8.17
N ALA A 96 17.23 5.25 8.99
CA ALA A 96 18.15 6.16 9.67
C ALA A 96 18.99 6.97 8.67
N GLU A 97 19.52 6.32 7.63
CA GLU A 97 20.25 6.98 6.55
C GLU A 97 19.36 7.97 5.76
N ALA A 98 18.09 7.63 5.51
CA ALA A 98 17.16 8.50 4.82
C ALA A 98 16.74 9.73 5.66
N ALA A 99 16.59 9.57 6.98
CA ALA A 99 16.27 10.65 7.90
C ALA A 99 17.40 11.71 7.96
N GLU A 100 18.64 11.32 7.66
CA GLU A 100 19.78 12.24 7.56
C GLU A 100 19.79 13.04 6.23
N GLY A 101 18.93 12.70 5.27
CA GLY A 101 18.90 13.26 3.90
C GLY A 101 17.67 14.11 3.52
N GLU A 102 16.78 14.45 4.45
CA GLU A 102 15.54 15.19 4.15
C GLU A 102 15.77 16.68 3.78
N ALA A 103 16.14 16.93 2.53
CA ALA A 103 15.80 18.17 1.83
C ALA A 103 14.53 17.94 0.99
N GLU A 104 13.40 18.29 1.59
CA GLU A 104 12.12 18.71 1.01
C GLU A 104 11.82 18.32 -0.46
N THR A 105 11.05 17.25 -0.66
CA THR A 105 10.27 17.07 -1.91
C THR A 105 8.79 17.28 -1.61
N THR A 106 8.38 18.54 -1.57
CA THR A 106 6.97 18.92 -1.56
C THR A 106 6.44 18.74 -2.98
N VAL A 107 5.76 17.63 -3.24
CA VAL A 107 5.06 17.43 -4.52
C VAL A 107 3.83 18.34 -4.52
N ASP A 108 3.91 19.47 -5.23
CA ASP A 108 2.76 20.35 -5.47
C ASP A 108 1.78 19.65 -6.41
N LEU A 109 0.72 19.09 -5.81
CA LEU A 109 -0.35 18.42 -6.53
C LEU A 109 -1.51 19.37 -6.89
N ARG A 110 -1.35 20.69 -6.78
CA ARG A 110 -2.43 21.62 -7.17
C ARG A 110 -2.85 21.36 -8.63
N PRO A 111 -4.15 21.24 -8.90
CA PRO A 111 -4.62 21.11 -10.27
C PRO A 111 -4.28 22.38 -11.05
N ALA A 112 -3.67 22.21 -12.24
CA ALA A 112 -3.51 23.29 -13.20
C ALA A 112 -4.90 23.84 -13.52
N GLY A 113 -5.16 25.08 -13.13
CA GLY A 113 -6.46 25.71 -13.26
C GLY A 113 -7.02 25.65 -14.68
N ASP A 114 -8.35 25.53 -14.75
CA ASP A 114 -9.17 25.61 -15.96
C ASP A 114 -8.74 26.83 -16.80
N ARG A 115 -8.16 26.57 -17.96
CA ARG A 115 -8.00 27.61 -18.99
C ARG A 115 -9.29 27.62 -19.80
N ALA A 116 -10.10 28.64 -19.52
CA ALA A 116 -11.23 29.07 -20.35
C ALA A 116 -10.82 29.33 -21.81
#